data_AF-A0A7V9LN47-F1
#
_entry.id   AF-A0A7V9LN47-F1
#
_cell.length_a   1.000
_cell.length_b   1.000
_cell.length_c   1.000
_cell.angle_alpha   90.00
_cell.angle_beta   90.00
_cell.angle_gamma   90.00
#
_symmetry.space_group_name_H-M   'P 1'
#
loop_
_entity.id
_entity.type
_entity.pdbx_description
1 polymer ?
#
loop_
_entity_poly.entity_id
_entity_poly.type
_entity_poly.pdbx_seq_one_letter_code
_entity_poly.pdbx_strand_id
1 'polypeptide(L)'
;MNFDQDTEDGARNRLIGFSVLGLVAVGVVIGLLVGGLGLAAVRTADIGAGDESTSTATSDASEQPSETGETEPAPEPTDEPSDRVTRDPDRARLSASPQQVATFDEIDLVGTMPEVGAGVTLQVQRRSDDIWSDFPAEESPVEAVTGDGGTFSTFVQTGVTGRNAFRLIDPTSGATTPRAVVEVG
;
A
#
# COMPACT_ATOMS: atom_id res chain seq x y z
N MET A 1 -34.38 51.46 -16.67
CA MET A 1 -33.97 50.05 -16.88
C MET A 1 -32.82 50.07 -17.85
N ASN A 2 -31.62 49.70 -17.40
CA ASN A 2 -30.53 49.33 -18.29
C ASN A 2 -29.79 48.18 -17.63
N PHE A 3 -29.68 47.08 -18.37
CA PHE A 3 -29.05 45.83 -18.03
C PHE A 3 -27.60 45.90 -18.47
N ASP A 4 -26.66 45.68 -17.57
CA ASP A 4 -25.32 45.17 -17.90
C ASP A 4 -24.69 44.67 -16.60
N GLN A 5 -25.05 43.43 -16.24
CA GLN A 5 -24.19 42.53 -15.47
C GLN A 5 -23.66 41.47 -16.43
N ASP A 6 -22.44 41.02 -16.14
CA ASP A 6 -21.67 39.95 -16.76
C ASP A 6 -20.99 40.32 -18.10
N THR A 7 -19.71 40.03 -18.31
CA THR A 7 -19.19 38.66 -18.19
C THR A 7 -17.69 38.59 -17.88
N GLU A 8 -17.35 38.06 -16.70
CA GLU A 8 -16.01 37.58 -16.29
C GLU A 8 -15.65 36.19 -16.88
N ASP A 9 -16.39 35.70 -17.88
CA ASP A 9 -16.16 34.39 -18.52
C ASP A 9 -15.10 34.40 -19.64
N GLY A 10 -14.43 35.53 -19.89
CA GLY A 10 -13.38 35.62 -20.92
C GLY A 10 -12.11 34.81 -20.63
N ALA A 11 -11.83 34.51 -19.35
CA ALA A 11 -10.57 33.87 -18.94
C ALA A 11 -10.61 32.33 -18.97
N ARG A 12 -11.79 31.71 -18.87
CA ARG A 12 -11.91 30.25 -18.71
C ARG A 12 -11.75 29.47 -20.01
N ASN A 13 -12.06 30.07 -21.16
CA ASN A 13 -12.02 29.36 -22.45
C ASN A 13 -10.62 29.25 -23.09
N ARG A 14 -9.59 29.95 -22.58
CA ARG A 14 -8.23 29.84 -23.14
C ARG A 14 -7.43 28.65 -22.57
N LEU A 15 -7.86 28.12 -21.43
CA LEU A 15 -7.18 27.00 -20.76
C LEU A 15 -7.59 25.64 -21.35
N ILE A 16 -8.79 25.53 -21.93
CA ILE A 16 -9.33 24.26 -22.45
C ILE A 16 -8.85 23.97 -23.88
N GLY A 17 -8.44 24.99 -24.64
CA GLY A 17 -8.00 24.82 -26.03
C GLY A 17 -6.68 24.05 -26.23
N PHE A 18 -5.78 24.08 -25.24
CA PHE A 18 -4.47 23.40 -25.35
C PHE A 18 -4.47 21.96 -24.81
N SER A 19 -5.46 21.58 -24.00
CA SER A 19 -5.52 20.26 -23.35
C SER A 19 -5.98 19.14 -24.30
N VAL A 20 -6.99 19.40 -25.12
CA VAL A 20 -7.56 18.37 -26.01
C VAL A 20 -6.59 17.96 -27.13
N LEU A 21 -5.78 18.89 -27.63
CA LEU A 21 -4.84 18.60 -28.73
C LEU A 21 -3.65 17.75 -28.28
N GLY A 22 -3.23 17.86 -27.01
CA GLY A 22 -2.13 17.07 -26.45
C GLY A 22 -2.44 15.58 -26.31
N LEU A 23 -3.66 15.22 -25.90
CA LEU A 23 -4.05 13.81 -25.69
C LEU A 23 -4.17 13.01 -26.99
N VAL A 24 -4.59 13.65 -28.09
CA VAL A 24 -4.73 12.97 -29.39
C VAL A 24 -3.36 12.54 -29.95
N ALA A 25 -2.29 13.31 -29.72
CA ALA A 25 -0.96 12.97 -30.21
C ALA A 25 -0.35 11.75 -29.49
N VAL A 26 -0.59 11.60 -28.18
CA VAL A 26 -0.07 10.48 -27.37
C VAL A 26 -0.78 9.16 -27.73
N GLY A 27 -2.10 9.19 -27.97
CA GLY A 27 -2.87 7.99 -28.31
C GLY A 27 -2.42 7.32 -29.62
N VAL A 28 -1.97 8.11 -30.60
CA VAL A 28 -1.52 7.58 -31.91
C VAL A 28 -0.18 6.83 -31.80
N VAL A 29 0.72 7.27 -30.92
CA VAL A 29 2.04 6.61 -30.73
C VAL A 29 1.89 5.25 -30.04
N ILE A 30 1.02 5.17 -29.03
CA ILE A 30 0.79 3.93 -28.28
C ILE A 30 0.00 2.91 -29.12
N GLY A 31 -0.97 3.37 -29.92
CA GLY A 31 -1.74 2.51 -30.82
C GLY A 31 -0.89 1.83 -31.91
N LEU A 32 0.20 2.45 -32.35
CA LEU A 32 1.09 1.91 -33.39
C LEU A 32 2.05 0.83 -32.87
N LEU A 33 2.35 0.81 -31.56
CA LEU A 33 3.24 -0.19 -30.95
C LEU A 33 2.54 -1.53 -30.69
N VAL A 34 1.22 -1.53 -30.51
CA VAL A 34 0.45 -2.74 -30.14
C VAL A 34 -0.21 -3.42 -31.36
N GLY A 35 -0.38 -2.70 -32.48
CA GLY A 35 -1.12 -3.16 -33.65
C GLY A 35 -0.33 -3.91 -34.74
N GLY A 36 0.92 -4.33 -34.48
CA GLY A 36 1.81 -4.87 -35.50
C GLY A 36 2.12 -6.36 -35.35
N LEU A 37 1.65 -7.15 -36.33
CA LEU A 37 2.01 -8.54 -36.68
C LEU A 37 1.20 -9.69 -36.04
N GLY A 38 0.28 -10.21 -36.84
CA GLY A 38 -0.23 -11.57 -36.73
C GLY A 38 0.48 -12.58 -37.65
N LEU A 39 0.47 -13.84 -37.20
CA LEU A 39 0.44 -15.12 -37.92
C LEU A 39 1.61 -15.55 -38.84
N ALA A 40 2.32 -16.61 -38.42
CA ALA A 40 2.87 -17.65 -39.32
C ALA A 40 3.07 -18.99 -38.58
N ALA A 41 2.89 -20.11 -39.29
CA ALA A 41 2.54 -21.44 -38.81
C ALA A 41 3.68 -22.49 -38.78
N VAL A 42 3.53 -23.49 -37.89
CA VAL A 42 3.75 -24.97 -38.00
C VAL A 42 5.11 -25.60 -38.43
N ARG A 43 5.60 -26.50 -37.54
CA ARG A 43 6.43 -27.75 -37.63
C ARG A 43 7.82 -27.69 -38.33
N THR A 44 8.88 -28.39 -37.90
CA THR A 44 9.13 -29.84 -37.65
C THR A 44 10.55 -30.01 -37.04
N ALA A 45 10.89 -31.24 -36.61
CA ALA A 45 12.22 -31.80 -36.27
C ALA A 45 12.45 -31.93 -34.74
N ASP A 46 12.38 -33.09 -34.08
CA ASP A 46 12.90 -34.46 -34.32
C ASP A 46 14.29 -34.71 -33.68
N ILE A 47 14.33 -35.79 -32.87
CA ILE A 47 15.45 -36.63 -32.38
C ILE A 47 16.26 -36.21 -31.12
N GLY A 48 16.31 -37.19 -30.20
CA GLY A 48 17.43 -37.46 -29.27
C GLY A 48 16.94 -37.93 -27.89
N ALA A 49 16.42 -39.15 -27.71
CA ALA A 49 17.17 -40.39 -27.36
C ALA A 49 18.11 -40.24 -26.14
N GLY A 50 17.81 -40.99 -25.07
CA GLY A 50 18.62 -41.10 -23.84
C GLY A 50 17.73 -41.56 -22.69
N ASP A 51 17.30 -42.81 -22.70
CA ASP A 51 17.92 -43.95 -21.99
C ASP A 51 17.27 -44.15 -20.60
N GLU A 52 16.64 -45.31 -20.52
CA GLU A 52 16.08 -45.97 -19.35
C GLU A 52 16.90 -45.87 -18.05
N SER A 53 16.20 -45.72 -16.92
CA SER A 53 16.58 -46.41 -15.69
C SER A 53 15.37 -46.58 -14.78
N THR A 54 14.82 -47.80 -14.84
CA THR A 54 13.96 -48.38 -13.81
C THR A 54 14.77 -48.58 -12.54
N SER A 55 14.25 -48.16 -11.39
CA SER A 55 14.40 -48.91 -10.14
C SER A 55 13.28 -48.55 -9.16
N THR A 56 12.43 -49.55 -8.96
CA THR A 56 11.52 -49.75 -7.83
C THR A 56 12.27 -49.73 -6.50
N ALA A 57 11.71 -49.07 -5.49
CA ALA A 57 11.72 -49.58 -4.12
C ALA A 57 10.54 -48.97 -3.35
N THR A 58 9.59 -49.84 -3.00
CA THR A 58 8.61 -49.60 -1.94
C THR A 58 9.35 -49.57 -0.60
N SER A 59 9.00 -48.64 0.28
CA SER A 59 9.23 -48.78 1.72
C SER A 59 8.17 -47.99 2.47
N ASP A 60 7.26 -48.78 3.02
CA ASP A 60 6.42 -48.56 4.18
C ASP A 60 7.16 -47.80 5.30
N ALA A 61 6.55 -46.74 5.84
CA ALA A 61 6.73 -46.29 7.22
C ALA A 61 5.62 -45.30 7.58
N SER A 62 4.53 -45.85 8.10
CA SER A 62 3.58 -45.07 8.90
C SER A 62 4.22 -44.81 10.26
N GLU A 63 4.53 -43.56 10.59
CA GLU A 63 4.89 -43.18 11.96
C GLU A 63 4.24 -41.83 12.33
N GLN A 64 3.11 -41.93 13.02
CA GLN A 64 2.63 -41.00 14.04
C GLN A 64 2.23 -41.90 15.22
N PRO A 65 2.37 -41.55 16.52
CA PRO A 65 2.59 -40.24 17.14
C PRO A 65 3.74 -40.18 18.17
N SER A 66 4.12 -38.97 18.56
CA SER A 66 4.46 -38.71 19.96
C SER A 66 4.11 -37.27 20.32
N GLU A 67 3.13 -37.14 21.21
CA GLU A 67 2.89 -35.96 22.02
C GLU A 67 4.14 -35.70 22.87
N THR A 68 4.61 -34.46 22.90
CA THR A 68 5.37 -33.97 24.04
C THR A 68 5.04 -32.50 24.19
N GLY A 69 4.29 -32.20 25.24
CA GLY A 69 3.95 -30.83 25.59
C GLY A 69 5.19 -30.10 26.05
N GLU A 70 5.44 -28.94 25.46
CA GLU A 70 6.20 -27.88 26.10
C GLU A 70 5.23 -26.71 26.33
N THR A 71 4.92 -26.51 27.61
CA THR A 71 4.28 -25.30 28.11
C THR A 71 5.33 -24.19 28.04
N GLU A 72 5.29 -23.41 26.97
CA GLU A 72 6.02 -22.15 26.92
C GLU A 72 5.22 -21.11 27.73
N PRO A 73 5.85 -20.40 28.69
CA PRO A 73 5.15 -19.41 29.50
C PRO A 73 4.68 -18.26 28.60
N ALA A 74 3.37 -18.00 28.65
CA ALA A 74 2.78 -16.81 28.07
C ALA A 74 3.52 -15.56 28.59
N PRO A 75 4.01 -14.66 27.72
CA PRO A 75 4.54 -13.40 28.20
C PRO A 75 3.42 -12.61 28.87
N GLU A 76 3.65 -12.26 30.13
CA GLU A 76 2.78 -11.34 30.87
C GLU A 76 2.67 -10.02 30.08
N PRO A 77 1.46 -9.44 29.92
CA PRO A 77 1.36 -8.11 29.35
C PRO A 77 2.04 -7.13 30.32
N THR A 78 3.21 -6.64 29.93
CA THR A 78 3.84 -5.52 30.60
C THR A 78 2.96 -4.29 30.34
N ASP A 79 2.30 -3.79 31.38
CA ASP A 79 1.65 -2.49 31.41
C ASP A 79 2.71 -1.39 31.18
N GLU A 80 2.97 -1.05 29.92
CA GLU A 80 3.66 0.19 29.54
C GLU A 80 2.67 1.37 29.56
N PRO A 81 3.14 2.59 29.92
CA PRO A 81 2.26 3.65 30.38
C PRO A 81 1.33 4.08 29.25
N SER A 82 0.04 3.85 29.46
CA SER A 82 -1.01 4.50 28.70
C SER A 82 -0.91 5.99 28.96
N ASP A 83 -0.14 6.70 28.14
CA ASP A 83 -0.17 8.15 28.02
C ASP A 83 -1.62 8.52 27.72
N ARG A 84 -2.38 8.82 28.77
CA ARG A 84 -3.75 9.33 28.67
C ARG A 84 -3.66 10.76 28.16
N VAL A 85 -3.32 10.90 26.87
CA VAL A 85 -3.59 12.08 26.09
C VAL A 85 -5.09 12.23 26.10
N THR A 86 -5.61 13.31 26.70
CA THR A 86 -7.01 13.69 26.59
C THR A 86 -7.40 13.63 25.11
N ARG A 87 -8.27 12.67 24.79
CA ARG A 87 -8.71 12.40 23.42
C ARG A 87 -9.66 13.51 22.97
N ASP A 88 -9.07 14.59 22.45
CA ASP A 88 -9.75 15.53 21.57
C ASP A 88 -10.30 14.77 20.34
N PRO A 89 -11.62 14.58 20.22
CA PRO A 89 -12.20 13.80 19.13
C PRO A 89 -11.99 14.46 17.76
N ASP A 90 -11.72 15.77 17.73
CA ASP A 90 -11.61 16.57 16.52
C ASP A 90 -10.17 16.63 15.98
N ARG A 91 -9.24 15.90 16.61
CA ARG A 91 -7.82 15.86 16.21
C ARG A 91 -7.46 14.56 15.51
N ALA A 92 -6.69 14.66 14.43
CA ALA A 92 -6.06 13.52 13.77
C ALA A 92 -5.15 12.70 14.72
N ARG A 93 -5.19 11.37 14.58
CA ARG A 93 -4.49 10.40 15.43
C ARG A 93 -4.02 9.23 14.59
N LEU A 94 -2.90 8.64 14.99
CA LEU A 94 -2.38 7.40 14.43
C LEU A 94 -1.72 6.60 15.54
N SER A 95 -2.01 5.31 15.58
CA SER A 95 -1.34 4.34 16.43
C SER A 95 -0.80 3.21 15.56
N ALA A 96 0.32 2.63 15.99
CA ALA A 96 0.88 1.42 15.40
C ALA A 96 0.91 0.30 16.44
N SER A 97 0.60 -0.93 16.03
CA SER A 97 0.66 -2.12 16.88
C SER A 97 1.05 -3.33 16.04
N PRO A 98 2.00 -4.18 16.49
CA PRO A 98 2.86 -4.00 17.67
C PRO A 98 3.85 -2.84 17.48
N GLN A 99 4.44 -2.34 18.59
CA GLN A 99 5.50 -1.32 18.54
C GLN A 99 6.91 -1.89 18.34
N GLN A 100 7.07 -3.21 18.46
CA GLN A 100 8.29 -3.96 18.21
C GLN A 100 7.92 -5.23 17.46
N VAL A 101 8.52 -5.47 16.30
CA VAL A 101 8.18 -6.60 15.42
C VAL A 101 9.42 -7.18 14.73
N ALA A 102 9.35 -8.42 14.27
CA ALA A 102 10.41 -8.95 13.41
C ALA A 102 10.34 -8.33 12.01
N THR A 103 11.37 -8.59 11.22
CA THR A 103 11.40 -8.14 9.82
C THR A 103 10.27 -8.81 9.03
N PHE A 104 9.53 -8.03 8.24
CA PHE A 104 8.34 -8.45 7.47
C PHE A 104 7.09 -8.87 8.29
N ASP A 105 7.14 -8.77 9.61
CA ASP A 105 5.92 -8.92 10.42
C ASP A 105 4.94 -7.78 10.16
N GLU A 106 3.67 -8.06 10.43
CA GLU A 106 2.58 -7.11 10.26
C GLU A 106 2.59 -6.03 11.35
N ILE A 107 2.38 -4.80 10.91
CA ILE A 107 2.21 -3.62 11.76
C ILE A 107 0.86 -3.00 11.41
N ASP A 108 -0.12 -3.13 12.30
CA ASP A 108 -1.41 -2.49 12.18
C ASP A 108 -1.28 -0.98 12.41
N LEU A 109 -1.87 -0.21 11.50
CA LEU A 109 -1.97 1.24 11.56
C LEU A 109 -3.44 1.63 11.69
N VAL A 110 -3.82 2.14 12.87
CA VAL A 110 -5.20 2.52 13.18
C VAL A 110 -5.25 3.98 13.61
N GLY A 111 -6.24 4.71 13.13
CA GLY A 111 -6.31 6.13 13.44
C GLY A 111 -7.62 6.81 13.05
N THR A 112 -7.60 8.13 13.20
CA THR A 112 -8.68 9.03 12.83
C THR A 112 -8.10 10.26 12.16
N MET A 113 -8.79 10.78 11.15
CA MET A 113 -8.50 12.06 10.49
C MET A 113 -9.83 12.79 10.25
N PRO A 114 -10.42 13.40 11.29
CA PRO A 114 -11.77 13.99 11.20
C PRO A 114 -11.88 15.06 10.11
N GLU A 115 -10.80 15.76 9.79
CA GLU A 115 -10.75 16.86 8.84
C GLU A 115 -11.01 16.46 7.38
N VAL A 116 -10.78 15.21 7.00
CA VAL A 116 -11.03 14.72 5.63
C VAL A 116 -12.41 14.10 5.44
N GLY A 117 -13.08 13.70 6.54
CA GLY A 117 -14.37 13.02 6.48
C GLY A 117 -14.28 11.57 5.99
N ALA A 118 -15.43 11.01 5.59
CA ALA A 118 -15.57 9.61 5.15
C ALA A 118 -15.34 9.46 3.63
N GLY A 119 -14.90 8.26 3.22
CA GLY A 119 -14.71 7.89 1.82
C GLY A 119 -13.45 8.44 1.17
N VAL A 120 -12.51 8.97 1.96
CA VAL A 120 -11.24 9.53 1.48
C VAL A 120 -10.17 8.44 1.49
N THR A 121 -9.47 8.29 0.37
CA THR A 121 -8.31 7.40 0.27
C THR A 121 -7.07 8.10 0.82
N LEU A 122 -6.52 7.57 1.90
CA LEU A 122 -5.26 7.98 2.50
C LEU A 122 -4.14 7.06 2.00
N GLN A 123 -2.94 7.60 1.90
CA GLN A 123 -1.72 6.87 1.54
C GLN A 123 -0.78 6.80 2.73
N VAL A 124 -0.19 5.63 2.96
CA VAL A 124 0.84 5.47 3.98
C VAL A 124 2.17 6.01 3.45
N GLN A 125 2.83 6.79 4.28
CA GLN A 125 4.18 7.26 4.06
C GLN A 125 5.11 6.78 5.16
N ARG A 126 6.35 6.48 4.79
CA ARG A 126 7.45 6.20 5.72
C ARG A 126 8.48 7.31 5.64
N ARG A 127 9.09 7.64 6.79
CA ARG A 127 10.20 8.59 6.84
C ARG A 127 11.55 7.89 6.63
N SER A 128 12.36 8.40 5.71
CA SER A 128 13.77 8.03 5.50
C SER A 128 14.60 9.29 5.31
N ASP A 129 15.75 9.39 5.96
CA ASP A 129 16.67 10.53 5.77
C ASP A 129 15.99 11.89 5.93
N ASP A 130 15.13 11.99 6.95
CA ASP A 130 14.25 13.12 7.26
C ASP A 130 13.15 13.45 6.22
N ILE A 131 13.11 12.76 5.10
CA ILE A 131 12.14 12.89 4.00
C ILE A 131 10.99 11.91 4.19
N TRP A 132 9.77 12.35 3.90
CA TRP A 132 8.61 11.46 3.82
C TRP A 132 8.39 11.04 2.37
N SER A 133 8.16 9.74 2.17
CA SER A 133 7.86 9.18 0.87
C SER A 133 6.76 8.13 1.01
N ASP A 134 6.03 7.90 -0.07
CA ASP A 134 4.98 6.89 -0.13
C ASP A 134 5.58 5.51 0.16
N PHE A 135 4.78 4.66 0.80
CA PHE A 135 5.23 3.36 1.26
C PHE A 135 4.32 2.24 0.74
N PRO A 136 4.86 1.29 -0.03
CA PRO A 136 6.17 1.33 -0.72
C PRO A 136 6.24 2.44 -1.79
N ALA A 137 7.45 2.93 -2.08
CA ALA A 137 7.67 4.14 -2.87
C ALA A 137 7.46 4.00 -4.40
N GLU A 138 7.34 2.78 -4.93
CA GLU A 138 7.59 2.58 -6.38
C GLU A 138 6.44 2.03 -7.22
N GLU A 139 5.40 1.36 -6.69
CA GLU A 139 4.34 0.83 -7.59
C GLU A 139 2.95 0.73 -6.96
N SER A 140 2.87 0.39 -5.66
CA SER A 140 1.59 0.17 -4.98
C SER A 140 1.66 0.67 -3.55
N PRO A 141 1.47 1.99 -3.30
CA PRO A 141 1.43 2.50 -1.94
C PRO A 141 0.32 1.80 -1.15
N VAL A 142 0.56 1.59 0.14
CA VAL A 142 -0.48 1.09 1.03
C VAL A 142 -1.51 2.20 1.21
N GLU A 143 -2.77 1.86 0.96
CA GLU A 143 -3.89 2.79 1.07
C GLU A 143 -4.82 2.40 2.22
N ALA A 144 -5.56 3.39 2.72
CA ALA A 144 -6.65 3.19 3.67
C ALA A 144 -7.82 4.11 3.29
N VAL A 145 -9.05 3.58 3.29
CA VAL A 145 -10.24 4.40 3.04
C VAL A 145 -10.83 4.82 4.39
N THR A 146 -11.10 6.11 4.56
CA THR A 146 -11.72 6.62 5.78
C THR A 146 -13.20 6.23 5.87
N GLY A 147 -13.65 5.86 7.06
CA GLY A 147 -15.05 5.68 7.43
C GLY A 147 -15.65 6.94 8.07
N ASP A 148 -16.82 6.78 8.69
CA ASP A 148 -17.47 7.85 9.44
C ASP A 148 -16.55 8.47 10.50
N GLY A 149 -16.57 9.81 10.60
CA GLY A 149 -15.68 10.54 11.51
C GLY A 149 -14.19 10.48 11.12
N GLY A 150 -13.86 10.05 9.90
CA GLY A 150 -12.48 9.99 9.41
C GLY A 150 -11.68 8.82 9.99
N THR A 151 -12.32 7.79 10.54
CA THR A 151 -11.64 6.60 11.09
C THR A 151 -11.02 5.77 9.97
N PHE A 152 -9.86 5.17 10.19
CA PHE A 152 -9.24 4.26 9.22
C PHE A 152 -8.45 3.15 9.91
N SER A 153 -8.22 2.07 9.17
CA SER A 153 -7.36 0.94 9.57
C SER A 153 -6.66 0.40 8.31
N THR A 154 -5.38 0.08 8.44
CA THR A 154 -4.60 -0.61 7.40
C THR A 154 -3.41 -1.30 8.08
N PHE A 155 -2.56 -1.97 7.31
CA PHE A 155 -1.35 -2.59 7.83
C PHE A 155 -0.16 -2.34 6.89
N VAL A 156 1.04 -2.40 7.45
CA VAL A 156 2.29 -2.38 6.69
C VAL A 156 3.19 -3.54 7.10
N GLN A 157 4.04 -3.97 6.19
CA GLN A 157 5.13 -4.91 6.46
C GLN A 157 6.41 -4.29 5.90
N THR A 158 7.52 -4.39 6.62
CA THR A 158 8.78 -3.82 6.15
C THR A 158 9.98 -4.70 6.46
N GLY A 159 10.88 -4.75 5.48
CA GLY A 159 12.19 -5.38 5.60
C GLY A 159 13.26 -4.50 6.25
N VAL A 160 12.94 -3.22 6.49
CA VAL A 160 13.92 -2.23 6.96
C VAL A 160 13.98 -2.25 8.48
N THR A 161 15.13 -2.62 9.01
CA THR A 161 15.36 -2.74 10.45
C THR A 161 15.57 -1.38 11.13
N GLY A 162 15.44 -1.38 12.46
CA GLY A 162 15.53 -0.22 13.33
C GLY A 162 14.23 0.56 13.42
N ARG A 163 14.37 1.86 13.74
CA ARG A 163 13.26 2.76 14.00
C ARG A 163 12.58 3.24 12.71
N ASN A 164 11.40 2.71 12.44
CA ASN A 164 10.57 3.09 11.31
C ASN A 164 9.47 4.07 11.76
N ALA A 165 9.33 5.20 11.06
CA ALA A 165 8.26 6.17 11.32
C ALA A 165 7.27 6.22 10.16
N PHE A 166 5.98 6.01 10.47
CA PHE A 166 4.89 5.99 9.52
C PHE A 166 3.91 7.14 9.77
N ARG A 167 3.24 7.60 8.72
CA ARG A 167 2.08 8.50 8.79
C ARG A 167 1.13 8.18 7.63
N LEU A 168 -0.09 8.72 7.69
CA LEU A 168 -1.00 8.71 6.55
C LEU A 168 -1.19 10.13 6.03
N ILE A 169 -1.35 10.27 4.72
CA ILE A 169 -1.61 11.52 4.01
C ILE A 169 -2.85 11.40 3.11
N ASP A 170 -3.68 12.43 3.06
CA ASP A 170 -4.61 12.60 1.93
C ASP A 170 -3.85 13.27 0.77
N PRO A 171 -3.64 12.57 -0.37
CA PRO A 171 -2.88 13.12 -1.50
C PRO A 171 -3.59 14.31 -2.18
N THR A 172 -4.88 14.51 -1.93
CA THR A 172 -5.67 15.62 -2.50
C THR A 172 -5.50 16.90 -1.70
N SER A 173 -5.67 16.85 -0.38
CA SER A 173 -5.58 18.04 0.49
C SER A 173 -4.20 18.27 1.10
N GLY A 174 -3.36 17.23 1.19
CA GLY A 174 -2.10 17.25 1.92
C GLY A 174 -2.25 17.15 3.44
N ALA A 175 -3.46 16.92 3.96
CA ALA A 175 -3.68 16.66 5.38
C ALA A 175 -2.93 15.39 5.82
N THR A 176 -2.33 15.41 7.02
CA THR A 176 -1.50 14.30 7.52
C THR A 176 -1.81 13.96 8.96
N THR A 177 -1.67 12.68 9.31
CA THR A 177 -1.68 12.27 10.71
C THR A 177 -0.36 12.61 11.41
N PRO A 178 -0.36 12.62 12.76
CA PRO A 178 0.88 12.48 13.52
C PRO A 178 1.64 11.20 13.14
N ARG A 179 2.96 11.19 13.37
CA ARG A 179 3.78 9.99 13.13
C ARG A 179 3.55 8.91 14.19
N ALA A 180 3.47 7.65 13.76
CA ALA A 180 3.65 6.48 14.61
C ALA A 180 5.04 5.88 14.37
N VAL A 181 5.67 5.36 15.42
CA VAL A 181 7.04 4.84 15.38
C VAL A 181 7.03 3.39 15.85
N VAL A 182 7.72 2.52 15.10
CA VAL A 182 7.84 1.08 15.35
C VAL A 182 9.29 0.67 15.23
N GLU A 183 9.76 -0.17 16.14
CA GLU A 183 11.08 -0.81 16.06
C GLU A 183 10.97 -2.13 15.30
N VAL A 184 11.85 -2.36 14.33
CA VAL A 184 11.84 -3.57 13.48
C VAL A 184 13.19 -4.28 13.59
N GLY A 185 13.18 -5.59 13.87
CA GLY A 185 14.37 -6.45 13.83
C GLY A 185 14.86 -6.96 15.16
#